data_AF-A0A1U7TKB5-F1
#
_entry.id   AF-A0A1U7TKB5-F1
#
_cell.length_a   1.000
_cell.length_b   1.000
_cell.length_c   1.000
_cell.angle_alpha   90.00
_cell.angle_beta   90.00
_cell.angle_gamma   90.00
#
_symmetry.space_group_name_H-M   'P 1'
#
loop_
_entity.id
_entity.type
_entity.pdbx_description
1 polymer ?
#
loop_
_entity_poly.entity_id
_entity_poly.type
_entity_poly.pdbx_seq_one_letter_code
_entity_poly.pdbx_strand_id
1 'polypeptide(L)'
;MWLWEDQGGLTGPFSFLLLLLLLVTRSPVNACLLTGSLFVLLRVFSFEPVPSCRALQVLKPRDRVSAIAHRGGSYDAPENTLAAIRQAAKNGATGVELDIEFTSDGIPVLMHDNTVDRTTDGTGRLCDLTFEQIRKLNPAANHRLRNDFPDEKIPTLREAIAECLSHNLTIFFDVKGHANKVQFIP
;
A
#
# COMPACT_ATOMS: atom_id res chain seq x y z
N MET A 1 5.35 22.16 -4.05
CA MET A 1 5.70 22.71 -2.72
C MET A 1 7.09 23.34 -2.65
N TRP A 2 7.89 23.34 -3.72
CA TRP A 2 9.18 24.03 -3.78
C TRP A 2 9.12 25.47 -4.35
N LEU A 3 7.92 25.94 -4.73
CA LEU A 3 7.70 27.31 -5.20
C LEU A 3 7.14 28.24 -4.09
N TRP A 4 6.94 27.72 -2.88
CA TRP A 4 6.30 28.46 -1.77
C TRP A 4 7.31 29.02 -0.76
N GLU A 5 8.49 28.41 -0.61
CA GLU A 5 9.49 28.85 0.36
C GLU A 5 10.31 30.07 -0.11
N ASP A 6 10.43 30.30 -1.42
CA ASP A 6 11.09 31.49 -1.97
C ASP A 6 10.24 32.79 -1.89
N GLN A 7 8.99 32.71 -1.40
CA GLN A 7 8.08 33.88 -1.30
C GLN A 7 7.67 34.27 0.13
N GLY A 8 8.42 33.86 1.17
CA GLY A 8 8.26 34.41 2.53
C GLY A 8 7.45 33.56 3.53
N GLY A 9 7.27 32.27 3.24
CA GLY A 9 6.71 31.31 4.21
C GLY A 9 5.28 31.62 4.67
N LEU A 10 4.87 31.10 5.84
CA LEU A 10 3.53 31.30 6.42
C LEU A 10 3.26 32.76 6.85
N THR A 11 4.22 33.68 6.72
CA THR A 11 4.05 35.05 7.26
C THR A 11 3.12 35.90 6.39
N GLY A 12 3.26 35.83 5.06
CA GLY A 12 2.43 36.55 4.09
C GLY A 12 0.91 36.33 4.25
N PRO A 13 0.41 35.08 4.23
CA PRO A 13 -1.03 34.82 4.37
C PRO A 13 -1.59 35.21 5.74
N PHE A 14 -0.79 35.13 6.81
CA PHE A 14 -1.25 35.53 8.15
C PHE A 14 -1.28 37.05 8.34
N SER A 15 -0.36 37.79 7.71
CA SER A 15 -0.44 39.26 7.66
C SER A 15 -1.69 39.73 6.92
N PHE A 16 -2.05 39.07 5.81
CA PHE A 16 -3.30 39.36 5.10
C PHE A 16 -4.54 39.03 5.94
N LEU A 17 -4.56 37.86 6.60
CA LEU A 17 -5.66 37.45 7.48
C LEU A 17 -5.84 38.41 8.67
N LEU A 18 -4.75 38.88 9.26
CA LEU A 18 -4.77 39.87 10.34
C LEU A 18 -5.42 41.18 9.89
N LEU A 19 -5.02 41.69 8.72
CA LEU A 19 -5.59 42.93 8.15
C LEU A 19 -7.10 42.77 7.86
N LEU A 20 -7.52 41.62 7.33
CA LEU A 20 -8.92 41.31 7.11
C LEU A 20 -9.70 41.28 8.43
N LEU A 21 -9.18 40.61 9.46
CA LEU A 21 -9.82 40.50 10.77
C LEU A 21 -9.87 41.84 11.51
N LEU A 22 -8.88 42.73 11.32
CA LEU A 22 -8.92 44.10 11.83
C LEU A 22 -10.11 44.89 11.26
N LEU A 23 -10.39 44.74 9.96
CA LEU A 23 -11.51 45.42 9.30
C LEU A 23 -12.87 44.88 9.78
N VAL A 24 -12.97 43.56 9.99
CA VAL A 24 -14.22 42.90 10.39
C VAL A 24 -14.52 43.09 11.87
N THR A 25 -13.54 42.85 12.74
CA THR A 25 -13.76 42.90 14.19
C THR A 25 -13.70 44.32 14.76
N ARG A 26 -13.12 45.27 14.02
CA ARG A 26 -12.85 46.66 14.46
C ARG A 26 -12.15 46.75 15.82
N SER A 27 -11.46 45.68 16.22
CA SER A 27 -10.76 45.58 17.50
C SER A 27 -9.38 44.96 17.25
N PRO A 28 -8.29 45.69 17.53
CA PRO A 28 -6.95 45.17 17.34
C PRO A 28 -6.66 43.97 18.24
N VAL A 29 -7.26 43.94 19.44
CA VAL A 29 -7.08 42.84 20.39
C VAL A 29 -7.69 41.54 19.85
N ASN A 30 -8.92 41.60 19.33
CA ASN A 30 -9.61 40.40 18.83
C ASN A 30 -8.97 39.87 17.55
N ALA A 31 -8.53 40.75 16.65
CA ALA A 31 -7.85 40.36 15.43
C ALA A 31 -6.52 39.65 15.72
N CYS A 32 -5.73 40.15 16.68
CA CYS A 32 -4.49 39.52 17.12
C CYS A 32 -4.73 38.16 17.79
N LEU A 33 -5.73 38.06 18.68
CA LEU A 33 -6.05 36.81 19.37
C LEU A 33 -6.49 35.70 18.42
N LEU A 34 -7.36 36.01 17.45
CA LEU A 34 -7.85 35.03 16.49
C LEU A 34 -6.75 34.56 15.54
N THR A 35 -5.97 35.50 15.00
CA THR A 35 -4.87 35.18 14.08
C THR A 35 -3.76 34.40 14.78
N GLY A 36 -3.39 34.82 15.99
CA GLY A 36 -2.38 34.15 16.81
C GLY A 36 -2.82 32.75 17.26
N SER A 37 -4.08 32.58 17.67
CA SER A 37 -4.61 31.27 18.07
C SER A 37 -4.64 30.29 16.89
N LEU A 38 -5.06 30.75 15.70
CA LEU A 38 -5.03 29.93 14.49
C LEU A 38 -3.59 29.56 14.10
N PHE A 39 -2.65 30.50 14.23
CA PHE A 39 -1.23 30.25 13.97
C PHE A 39 -0.67 29.17 14.90
N VAL A 40 -0.92 29.30 16.21
CA VAL A 40 -0.49 28.30 17.21
C VAL A 40 -1.14 26.95 16.94
N LEU A 41 -2.44 26.92 16.67
CA LEU A 41 -3.16 25.69 16.35
C LEU A 41 -2.55 24.99 15.13
N LEU A 42 -2.32 25.73 14.05
CA LEU A 42 -1.67 25.17 12.86
C LEU A 42 -0.25 24.71 13.15
N ARG A 43 0.53 25.38 14.00
CA ARG A 43 1.88 24.94 14.38
C ARG A 43 1.89 23.71 15.28
N VAL A 44 0.90 23.55 16.16
CA VAL A 44 0.76 22.37 17.03
C VAL A 44 0.33 21.14 16.23
N PHE A 45 -0.51 21.31 15.20
CA PHE A 45 -0.99 20.21 14.35
C PHE A 45 -0.22 20.05 13.04
N SER A 46 0.78 20.90 12.75
CA SER A 46 1.66 20.71 11.61
C SER A 46 2.80 19.79 11.99
N PHE A 47 2.86 18.63 11.33
CA PHE A 47 4.04 17.79 11.38
C PHE A 47 5.22 18.54 10.76
N GLU A 48 6.43 18.36 11.32
CA GLU A 48 7.63 18.85 10.63
C GLU A 48 7.69 18.22 9.24
N PRO A 49 7.84 19.03 8.17
CA PRO A 49 8.02 18.48 6.85
C PRO A 49 9.28 17.61 6.88
N VAL A 50 9.12 16.35 6.49
CA VAL A 50 10.24 15.41 6.41
C VAL A 50 11.32 16.05 5.53
N PRO A 51 12.59 16.10 5.98
CA PRO A 51 13.67 16.70 5.22
C PRO A 51 13.65 16.20 3.77
N SER A 52 13.78 17.12 2.82
CA SER A 52 13.69 16.80 1.39
C SER A 52 14.66 15.69 0.98
N CYS A 53 15.81 15.56 1.64
CA CYS A 53 16.74 14.43 1.46
C CYS A 53 16.15 13.07 1.84
N ARG A 54 15.33 12.99 2.89
CA ARG A 54 14.67 11.77 3.39
C ARG A 54 13.42 11.46 2.57
N ALA A 55 12.67 12.49 2.14
CA ALA A 55 11.59 12.33 1.16
C ALA A 55 12.12 11.85 -0.20
N LEU A 56 13.28 12.38 -0.64
CA LEU A 56 13.94 11.96 -1.87
C LEU A 56 14.53 10.55 -1.79
N GLN A 57 14.92 10.06 -0.61
CA GLN A 57 15.32 8.66 -0.42
C GLN A 57 14.16 7.69 -0.64
N VAL A 58 12.93 8.07 -0.25
CA VAL A 58 11.72 7.29 -0.56
C VAL A 58 11.37 7.38 -2.05
N LEU A 59 11.56 8.55 -2.68
CA LEU A 59 11.23 8.77 -4.10
C LEU A 59 12.32 8.32 -5.10
N LYS A 60 13.54 8.07 -4.63
CA LYS A 60 14.67 7.57 -5.44
C LYS A 60 15.42 6.48 -4.67
N PRO A 61 14.84 5.27 -4.55
CA PRO A 61 15.64 4.10 -4.18
C PRO A 61 16.81 4.01 -5.17
N ARG A 62 18.03 3.88 -4.63
CA ARG A 62 19.19 3.55 -5.45
C ARG A 62 18.86 2.23 -6.15
N ASP A 63 18.95 2.24 -7.48
CA ASP A 63 18.48 1.18 -8.39
C ASP A 63 16.95 1.03 -8.44
N ARG A 64 16.33 2.13 -8.91
CA ARG A 64 14.93 2.41 -9.28
C ARG A 64 13.96 1.21 -9.24
N VAL A 65 13.26 1.07 -8.12
CA VAL A 65 11.87 0.64 -8.19
C VAL A 65 11.04 1.82 -8.73
N SER A 66 10.80 1.88 -10.04
CA SER A 66 9.99 2.94 -10.68
C SER A 66 8.50 2.64 -10.67
N ALA A 67 8.12 1.37 -10.63
CA ALA A 67 6.74 0.92 -10.60
C ALA A 67 6.63 -0.35 -9.74
N ILE A 68 5.71 -0.32 -8.77
CA ILE A 68 5.36 -1.45 -7.91
C ILE A 68 3.97 -1.92 -8.33
N ALA A 69 3.86 -3.16 -8.80
CA ALA A 69 2.56 -3.73 -9.14
C ALA A 69 1.86 -4.22 -7.86
N HIS A 70 0.78 -3.53 -7.48
CA HIS A 70 -0.04 -3.87 -6.32
C HIS A 70 -0.70 -5.24 -6.50
N ARG A 71 -0.52 -6.13 -5.53
CA ARG A 71 -0.91 -7.56 -5.57
C ARG A 71 -0.43 -8.31 -6.79
N GLY A 72 0.78 -7.97 -7.26
CA GLY A 72 1.35 -8.47 -8.51
C GLY A 72 0.72 -7.91 -9.80
N GLY A 73 -0.17 -6.91 -9.75
CA GLY A 73 -0.81 -6.35 -10.95
C GLY A 73 -2.23 -6.88 -11.18
N SER A 74 -3.07 -6.75 -10.15
CA SER A 74 -4.44 -7.31 -10.08
C SER A 74 -5.41 -6.93 -11.20
N TYR A 75 -5.10 -5.90 -11.98
CA TYR A 75 -5.93 -5.51 -13.12
C TYR A 75 -5.69 -6.40 -14.33
N ASP A 76 -4.43 -6.79 -14.59
CA ASP A 76 -4.01 -7.49 -15.81
C ASP A 76 -3.99 -9.02 -15.64
N ALA A 77 -3.98 -9.50 -14.40
CA ALA A 77 -4.03 -10.91 -14.05
C ALA A 77 -4.63 -11.06 -12.63
N PRO A 78 -5.15 -12.25 -12.28
CA PRO A 78 -5.73 -12.49 -10.96
C PRO A 78 -4.74 -12.12 -9.84
N GLU A 79 -5.19 -11.30 -8.90
CA GLU A 79 -4.33 -10.78 -7.83
C GLU A 79 -3.61 -11.90 -7.04
N ASN A 80 -2.40 -11.63 -6.55
CA ASN A 80 -1.67 -12.53 -5.66
C ASN A 80 -1.38 -13.93 -6.27
N THR A 81 -1.21 -13.99 -7.60
CA THR A 81 -0.86 -15.22 -8.34
C THR A 81 0.51 -15.14 -9.01
N LEU A 82 1.04 -16.27 -9.48
CA LEU A 82 2.29 -16.28 -10.24
C LEU A 82 2.09 -15.64 -11.62
N ALA A 83 0.91 -15.84 -12.22
CA ALA A 83 0.52 -15.14 -13.44
C ALA A 83 0.58 -13.62 -13.29
N ALA A 84 0.10 -13.06 -12.17
CA ALA A 84 0.21 -11.64 -11.89
C ALA A 84 1.67 -11.19 -11.81
N ILE A 85 2.51 -11.87 -11.04
CA ILE A 85 3.95 -11.56 -10.94
C ILE A 85 4.61 -11.53 -12.34
N ARG A 86 4.34 -12.55 -13.17
CA ARG A 86 4.85 -12.61 -14.56
C ARG A 86 4.34 -11.46 -15.41
N GLN A 87 3.06 -11.11 -15.27
CA GLN A 87 2.45 -10.03 -16.05
C GLN A 87 3.00 -8.67 -15.63
N ALA A 88 3.22 -8.44 -14.34
CA ALA A 88 3.89 -7.24 -13.83
C ALA A 88 5.30 -7.09 -14.43
N ALA A 89 6.11 -8.15 -14.43
CA ALA A 89 7.43 -8.14 -15.05
C ALA A 89 7.35 -7.80 -16.54
N LYS A 90 6.45 -8.46 -17.28
CA LYS A 90 6.22 -8.18 -18.72
C LYS A 90 5.81 -6.73 -18.98
N ASN A 91 5.04 -6.14 -18.07
CA ASN A 91 4.59 -4.75 -18.16
C ASN A 91 5.67 -3.73 -17.75
N GLY A 92 6.87 -4.18 -17.37
CA GLY A 92 7.98 -3.31 -16.98
C GLY A 92 7.95 -2.87 -15.51
N ALA A 93 7.20 -3.57 -14.66
CA ALA A 93 7.29 -3.34 -13.22
C ALA A 93 8.70 -3.72 -12.73
N THR A 94 9.19 -2.94 -11.78
CA THR A 94 10.49 -3.13 -11.11
C THR A 94 10.35 -3.76 -9.73
N GLY A 95 9.11 -3.81 -9.24
CA GLY A 95 8.76 -4.53 -8.03
C GLY A 95 7.30 -4.92 -8.01
N VAL A 96 6.96 -5.78 -7.06
CA VAL A 96 5.60 -6.24 -6.80
C VAL A 96 5.32 -6.12 -5.31
N GLU A 97 4.10 -5.74 -4.98
CA GLU A 97 3.57 -5.88 -3.64
C GLU A 97 2.71 -7.15 -3.61
N LEU A 98 2.85 -7.94 -2.54
CA LEU A 98 2.22 -9.24 -2.37
C LEU A 98 1.70 -9.37 -0.93
N ASP A 99 0.47 -9.83 -0.79
CA ASP A 99 -0.16 -10.06 0.50
C ASP A 99 0.14 -11.48 1.00
N ILE A 100 0.62 -11.61 2.24
CA ILE A 100 0.86 -12.90 2.87
C ILE A 100 -0.20 -13.16 3.93
N GLU A 101 -0.79 -14.35 3.88
CA GLU A 101 -1.66 -14.89 4.92
C GLU A 101 -1.39 -16.39 5.12
N PHE A 102 -1.86 -16.96 6.22
CA PHE A 102 -1.54 -18.33 6.61
C PHE A 102 -2.76 -19.25 6.59
N THR A 103 -2.55 -20.47 6.09
CA THR A 103 -3.52 -21.57 6.16
C THR A 103 -3.61 -22.15 7.57
N SER A 104 -4.59 -23.01 7.83
CA SER A 104 -4.79 -23.64 9.14
C SER A 104 -3.64 -24.54 9.59
N ASP A 105 -2.91 -25.11 8.63
CA ASP A 105 -1.68 -25.90 8.80
C ASP A 105 -0.40 -25.03 8.77
N GLY A 106 -0.53 -23.71 8.83
CA GLY A 106 0.58 -22.77 9.02
C GLY A 106 1.41 -22.48 7.78
N ILE A 107 0.92 -22.84 6.59
CA ILE A 107 1.63 -22.61 5.33
C ILE A 107 1.36 -21.18 4.85
N PRO A 108 2.40 -20.35 4.62
CA PRO A 108 2.22 -19.01 4.10
C PRO A 108 1.85 -19.05 2.62
N VAL A 109 0.73 -18.43 2.29
CA VAL A 109 0.17 -18.32 0.94
C VAL A 109 -0.07 -16.87 0.56
N LEU A 110 -0.19 -16.61 -0.73
CA LEU A 110 -0.53 -15.27 -1.20
C LEU A 110 -2.05 -15.09 -1.21
N MET A 111 -2.55 -14.24 -0.33
CA MET A 111 -3.97 -13.91 -0.22
C MET A 111 -4.15 -12.60 0.54
N HIS A 112 -4.99 -11.70 0.01
CA HIS A 112 -5.30 -10.44 0.68
C HIS A 112 -6.36 -10.59 1.78
N ASP A 113 -7.44 -11.32 1.45
CA ASP A 113 -8.64 -11.38 2.28
C ASP A 113 -8.51 -12.46 3.36
N ASN A 114 -9.26 -12.30 4.45
CA ASN A 114 -9.36 -13.33 5.49
C ASN A 114 -10.30 -14.49 5.09
N THR A 115 -11.03 -14.35 3.98
CA THR A 115 -11.83 -15.40 3.37
C THR A 115 -11.44 -15.60 1.91
N VAL A 116 -11.78 -16.76 1.34
CA VAL A 116 -11.42 -17.10 -0.05
C VAL A 116 -12.47 -16.64 -1.07
N ASP A 117 -13.63 -16.19 -0.62
CA ASP A 117 -14.86 -15.99 -1.41
C ASP A 117 -14.71 -14.97 -2.54
N ARG A 118 -13.99 -13.87 -2.32
CA ARG A 118 -13.94 -12.77 -3.29
C ARG A 118 -13.12 -13.14 -4.53
N THR A 119 -11.98 -13.78 -4.35
CA THR A 119 -11.00 -14.02 -5.42
C THR A 119 -11.07 -15.43 -5.98
N THR A 120 -11.74 -16.36 -5.30
CA THR A 120 -11.76 -17.78 -5.68
C THR A 120 -13.16 -18.31 -5.96
N ASP A 121 -13.24 -19.57 -6.36
CA ASP A 121 -14.47 -20.37 -6.46
C ASP A 121 -14.86 -21.08 -5.15
N GLY A 122 -14.09 -20.87 -4.07
CA GLY A 122 -14.35 -21.41 -2.75
C GLY A 122 -15.11 -20.45 -1.84
N THR A 123 -15.43 -20.92 -0.64
CA THR A 123 -16.06 -20.11 0.43
C THR A 123 -15.45 -20.43 1.79
N GLY A 124 -15.35 -19.44 2.68
CA GLY A 124 -14.95 -19.64 4.06
C GLY A 124 -13.65 -18.94 4.44
N ARG A 125 -13.32 -18.98 5.75
CA ARG A 125 -12.14 -18.30 6.27
C ARG A 125 -10.86 -19.05 5.89
N LEU A 126 -9.86 -18.32 5.42
CA LEU A 126 -8.56 -18.87 5.05
C LEU A 126 -7.89 -19.61 6.22
N CYS A 127 -8.00 -19.05 7.43
CA CYS A 127 -7.42 -19.65 8.64
C CYS A 127 -8.06 -20.97 9.08
N ASP A 128 -9.18 -21.37 8.47
CA ASP A 128 -9.86 -22.65 8.75
C ASP A 128 -9.54 -23.72 7.69
N LEU A 129 -8.84 -23.37 6.61
CA LEU A 129 -8.56 -24.24 5.46
C LEU A 129 -7.09 -24.66 5.43
N THR A 130 -6.82 -25.94 5.15
CA THR A 130 -5.45 -26.44 4.95
C THR A 130 -4.90 -25.99 3.59
N PHE A 131 -3.58 -26.00 3.43
CA PHE A 131 -2.98 -25.69 2.13
C PHE A 131 -3.47 -26.62 1.02
N GLU A 132 -3.68 -27.91 1.30
CA GLU A 132 -4.20 -28.85 0.31
C GLU A 132 -5.59 -28.46 -0.19
N GLN A 133 -6.46 -27.94 0.71
CA GLN A 133 -7.77 -27.44 0.34
C GLN A 133 -7.67 -26.14 -0.46
N ILE A 134 -6.85 -25.20 0.00
CA ILE A 134 -6.59 -23.93 -0.68
C ILE A 134 -6.04 -24.14 -2.09
N ARG A 135 -5.11 -25.09 -2.26
CA ARG A 135 -4.48 -25.36 -3.55
C ARG A 135 -5.45 -25.89 -4.62
N LYS A 136 -6.62 -26.39 -4.22
CA LYS A 136 -7.66 -26.85 -5.16
C LYS A 136 -8.48 -25.70 -5.74
N LEU A 137 -8.53 -24.56 -5.06
CA LEU A 137 -9.31 -23.40 -5.48
C LEU A 137 -8.71 -22.72 -6.72
N ASN A 138 -9.57 -22.11 -7.51
CA ASN A 138 -9.20 -21.32 -8.68
C ASN A 138 -9.15 -19.82 -8.31
N PRO A 139 -7.96 -19.20 -8.17
CA PRO A 139 -7.83 -17.78 -7.84
C PRO A 139 -8.24 -16.83 -8.97
N ALA A 140 -8.57 -17.35 -10.15
CA ALA A 140 -9.04 -16.58 -11.29
C ALA A 140 -10.57 -16.57 -11.42
N ALA A 141 -11.31 -17.37 -10.63
CA ALA A 141 -12.73 -17.65 -10.86
C ALA A 141 -13.60 -16.39 -11.03
N ASN A 142 -13.33 -15.36 -10.22
CA ASN A 142 -14.06 -14.09 -10.20
C ASN A 142 -13.31 -12.96 -10.92
N HIS A 143 -12.19 -13.25 -11.57
CA HIS A 143 -11.42 -12.27 -12.33
C HIS A 143 -12.03 -12.05 -13.72
N ARG A 144 -11.96 -10.80 -14.23
CA ARG A 144 -12.52 -10.43 -15.55
C ARG A 144 -11.90 -11.20 -16.71
N LEU A 145 -10.62 -11.59 -16.57
CA LEU A 145 -9.84 -12.33 -17.56
C LEU A 145 -9.70 -13.83 -17.21
N ARG A 146 -10.62 -14.40 -16.43
CA ARG A 146 -10.50 -15.78 -15.92
C ARG A 146 -10.17 -16.85 -16.96
N ASN A 147 -10.64 -16.68 -18.20
CA ASN A 147 -10.43 -17.64 -19.28
C ASN A 147 -8.97 -17.67 -19.76
N ASP A 148 -8.19 -16.62 -19.49
CA ASP A 148 -6.77 -16.53 -19.85
C ASP A 148 -5.88 -17.21 -18.79
N PHE A 149 -6.44 -17.59 -17.64
CA PHE A 149 -5.74 -18.16 -16.48
C PHE A 149 -6.41 -19.45 -15.96
N PRO A 150 -6.63 -20.48 -16.80
CA PRO A 150 -7.40 -21.66 -16.42
C PRO A 150 -6.71 -22.56 -15.39
N ASP A 151 -5.37 -22.58 -15.37
CA ASP A 151 -4.56 -23.48 -14.55
C ASP A 151 -3.90 -22.78 -13.36
N GLU A 152 -4.28 -21.52 -13.08
CA GLU A 152 -3.66 -20.75 -12.01
C GLU A 152 -4.01 -21.36 -10.63
N LYS A 153 -3.07 -21.22 -9.70
CA LYS A 153 -3.18 -21.74 -8.34
C LYS A 153 -2.77 -20.66 -7.35
N ILE A 154 -3.36 -20.72 -6.17
CA ILE A 154 -2.93 -19.88 -5.04
C ILE A 154 -1.50 -20.29 -4.68
N PRO A 155 -0.51 -19.40 -4.84
CA PRO A 155 0.88 -19.75 -4.62
C PRO A 155 1.24 -19.69 -3.14
N THR A 156 2.21 -20.51 -2.76
CA THR A 156 2.93 -20.33 -1.50
C THR A 156 3.86 -19.13 -1.59
N LEU A 157 4.24 -18.59 -0.44
CA LEU A 157 5.28 -17.55 -0.35
C LEU A 157 6.59 -17.97 -1.05
N ARG A 158 6.98 -19.25 -0.92
CA ARG A 158 8.19 -19.79 -1.55
C ARG A 158 8.11 -19.73 -3.07
N GLU A 159 6.99 -20.14 -3.66
CA GLU A 159 6.77 -20.10 -5.11
C GLU A 159 6.80 -18.66 -5.63
N ALA A 160 6.14 -17.74 -4.92
CA ALA A 160 6.14 -16.33 -5.31
C ALA A 160 7.52 -15.68 -5.25
N ILE A 161 8.32 -15.98 -4.21
CA ILE A 161 9.72 -15.50 -4.12
C ILE A 161 10.55 -16.03 -5.30
N ALA A 162 10.44 -17.32 -5.61
CA ALA A 162 11.16 -17.92 -6.72
C ALA A 162 10.80 -17.26 -8.07
N GLU A 163 9.52 -16.97 -8.29
CA GLU A 163 9.06 -16.25 -9.48
C GLU A 163 9.56 -14.80 -9.50
N CYS A 164 9.52 -14.07 -8.39
CA CYS A 164 10.03 -12.70 -8.35
C CYS A 164 11.53 -12.62 -8.64
N LEU A 165 12.31 -13.57 -8.09
CA LEU A 165 13.76 -13.64 -8.33
C LEU A 165 14.09 -13.95 -9.79
N SER A 166 13.30 -14.78 -10.47
CA SER A 166 13.53 -15.11 -11.89
C SER A 166 13.33 -13.90 -12.81
N HIS A 167 12.51 -12.92 -12.39
CA HIS A 167 12.25 -11.68 -13.11
C HIS A 167 13.01 -10.46 -12.55
N ASN A 168 13.91 -10.65 -11.57
CA ASN A 168 14.66 -9.57 -10.91
C ASN A 168 13.75 -8.46 -10.32
N LEU A 169 12.62 -8.85 -9.74
CA LEU A 169 11.66 -7.94 -9.12
C LEU A 169 12.00 -7.70 -7.64
N THR A 170 11.87 -6.44 -7.20
CA THR A 170 11.87 -6.13 -5.77
C THR A 170 10.54 -6.52 -5.15
N ILE A 171 10.56 -7.22 -4.02
CA ILE A 171 9.35 -7.72 -3.36
C ILE A 171 9.01 -6.85 -2.15
N PHE A 172 7.77 -6.39 -2.08
CA PHE A 172 7.19 -5.73 -0.91
C PHE A 172 6.14 -6.65 -0.32
N PHE A 173 6.34 -7.09 0.92
CA PHE A 173 5.39 -7.96 1.60
C PHE A 173 4.45 -7.14 2.49
N ASP A 174 3.15 -7.30 2.29
CA ASP A 174 2.14 -6.94 3.28
C ASP A 174 1.77 -8.20 4.06
N VAL A 175 2.21 -8.27 5.32
CA VAL A 175 1.94 -9.43 6.19
C VAL A 175 0.64 -9.18 6.95
N LYS A 176 -0.38 -9.98 6.66
CA LYS A 176 -1.68 -9.86 7.32
C LYS A 176 -1.64 -10.39 8.76
N GLY A 177 -2.59 -9.91 9.57
CA GLY A 177 -2.54 -9.98 11.04
C GLY A 177 -2.69 -11.36 11.69
N HIS A 178 -2.86 -12.46 10.94
CA HIS A 178 -3.01 -13.80 11.53
C HIS A 178 -1.69 -14.57 11.70
N ALA A 179 -0.54 -13.97 11.38
CA ALA A 179 0.78 -14.55 11.62
C ALA A 179 0.97 -15.06 13.07
N ASN A 180 0.35 -14.39 14.06
CA ASN A 180 0.45 -14.73 15.48
C ASN A 180 -0.42 -15.93 15.91
N LYS A 181 -1.30 -16.46 15.04
CA LYS A 181 -2.18 -17.60 15.35
C LYS A 181 -1.64 -18.94 14.83
N VAL A 182 -0.53 -18.92 14.09
CA VAL A 182 0.09 -20.11 13.55
C VAL A 182 0.87 -20.82 14.66
N GLN A 183 0.42 -21.99 15.09
CA GLN A 183 1.26 -22.91 15.84
C GLN A 183 2.24 -23.53 14.85
N PHE A 184 3.49 -23.06 14.86
CA PHE A 184 4.58 -23.76 14.19
C PHE A 184 4.73 -25.11 14.88
N ILE A 185 4.28 -26.18 14.21
CA ILE A 185 4.56 -27.55 14.65
C ILE A 185 6.06 -27.78 14.38
N PRO A 186 6.88 -28.09 15.40
CA PRO A 186 8.32 -28.25 15.26
C PRO A 186 8.72 -29.44 14.38
#